data_AF-A0A014M2C2-F1
#
_entry.id   AF-A0A014M2C2-F1
#
_cell.length_a   1.000
_cell.length_b   1.000
_cell.length_c   1.000
_cell.angle_alpha   90.00
_cell.angle_beta   90.00
_cell.angle_gamma   90.00
#
_symmetry.space_group_name_H-M   'P 1'
#
loop_
_entity.id
_entity.type
_entity.pdbx_description
1 polymer ?
#
loop_
_entity_poly.entity_id
_entity_poly.type
_entity_poly.pdbx_seq_one_letter_code
_entity_poly.pdbx_strand_id
1 'polypeptide(L)' 'MMYLGMNRDTGEAVTDIDHIRQSVRDILITPEGSRVARREYGSLLSRLTDQP' A
#
# COMPACT_ATOMS: atom_id res chain seq x y z
N MET A 1 11.42 18.88 -6.20
CA MET A 1 10.64 18.71 -4.95
C MET A 1 10.83 17.27 -4.53
N MET A 2 11.34 17.00 -3.33
CA MET A 2 11.54 15.65 -2.80
C MET A 2 10.32 15.25 -1.98
N TYR A 3 9.74 14.08 -2.22
CA TYR A 3 8.64 13.57 -1.40
C TYR A 3 9.22 12.89 -0.15
N LEU A 4 8.76 13.28 1.04
CA LEU A 4 9.19 12.73 2.33
C LEU A 4 8.03 11.97 2.99
N GLY A 5 8.29 10.73 3.38
CA GLY A 5 7.38 9.87 4.13
C GLY A 5 8.09 9.07 5.21
N MET A 6 7.40 8.06 5.74
CA MET A 6 7.89 7.21 6.84
C MET A 6 7.91 5.75 6.39
N ASN A 7 8.99 5.04 6.68
CA ASN A 7 9.09 3.61 6.48
C ASN A 7 8.07 2.88 7.37
N ARG A 8 7.26 2.00 6.78
CA ARG A 8 6.22 1.27 7.51
C ARG A 8 6.74 0.30 8.57
N ASP A 9 7.97 -0.21 8.42
CA ASP A 9 8.55 -1.25 9.25
C ASP A 9 9.51 -0.66 10.30
N THR A 10 10.29 0.37 9.93
CA THR A 10 11.30 0.97 10.83
C THR A 10 10.87 2.30 11.44
N GLY A 11 9.89 3.00 10.85
CA GLY A 11 9.49 4.35 11.27
C GLY A 11 10.46 5.47 10.84
N GLU A 12 11.54 5.15 10.14
CA GLU A 12 12.52 6.13 9.67
C GLU A 12 12.00 6.92 8.46
N ALA A 13 12.63 8.07 8.17
CA ALA A 13 12.31 8.86 6.99
C ALA A 13 12.68 8.13 5.70
N VAL A 14 11.76 8.09 4.73
CA VAL A 14 11.98 7.57 3.37
C VAL A 14 11.57 8.60 2.33
N THR A 15 12.21 8.57 1.17
CA THR A 15 11.97 9.57 0.12
C THR A 15 11.62 8.93 -1.21
N ASP A 16 10.97 9.72 -2.07
CA ASP A 16 10.75 9.47 -3.50
C ASP A 16 10.44 8.01 -3.84
N ILE A 17 11.40 7.30 -4.45
CA ILE A 17 11.18 5.95 -4.99
C ILE A 17 10.89 4.92 -3.90
N ASP A 18 11.49 5.04 -2.73
CA ASP A 18 11.28 4.09 -1.65
C ASP A 18 9.90 4.30 -1.03
N HIS A 19 9.47 5.56 -0.93
CA HIS A 19 8.10 5.87 -0.56
C HIS A 19 7.07 5.34 -1.58
N ILE A 20 7.35 5.48 -2.88
CA ILE A 20 6.48 4.94 -3.94
C ILE A 20 6.40 3.42 -3.85
N ARG A 21 7.53 2.72 -3.69
CA ARG A 21 7.56 1.25 -3.61
C ARG A 21 6.73 0.71 -2.46
N GLN A 22 6.89 1.27 -1.25
CA GLN A 22 6.08 0.81 -0.12
C GLN A 22 4.60 1.13 -0.30
N SER A 23 4.26 2.24 -0.96
CA SER A 23 2.87 2.65 -1.21
C SER A 23 2.19 1.73 -2.22
N VAL A 24 2.88 1.42 -3.34
CA VAL A 24 2.39 0.46 -4.34
C VAL A 24 2.17 -0.90 -3.69
N ARG A 25 3.15 -1.38 -2.90
CA ARG A 25 3.00 -2.64 -2.17
C ARG A 25 1.79 -2.62 -1.24
N ASP A 26 1.62 -1.57 -0.44
CA ASP A 26 0.48 -1.41 0.48
C ASP A 26 -0.87 -1.47 -0.26
N ILE A 27 -1.00 -0.75 -1.38
CA ILE A 27 -2.22 -0.76 -2.20
C ILE A 27 -2.52 -2.16 -2.74
N LEU A 28 -1.52 -2.83 -3.33
CA LEU A 28 -1.73 -4.12 -3.98
C LEU A 28 -2.09 -5.23 -2.98
N ILE A 29 -1.47 -5.25 -1.80
CA ILE A 29 -1.69 -6.32 -0.82
C ILE A 29 -2.85 -6.04 0.14
N THR A 30 -3.37 -4.81 0.20
CA THR A 30 -4.54 -4.49 1.03
C THR A 30 -5.81 -4.90 0.27
N PRO A 31 -6.63 -5.84 0.78
CA PRO A 31 -7.90 -6.16 0.13
C PRO A 31 -8.86 -4.98 0.18
N GLU A 32 -9.52 -4.68 -0.94
CA GLU A 32 -10.59 -3.68 -0.97
C GLU A 32 -11.67 -4.00 0.06
N GLY A 33 -12.10 -2.98 0.81
CA GLY A 33 -13.07 -3.08 1.89
C GLY A 33 -12.46 -3.34 3.26
N SER A 34 -11.17 -3.71 3.36
CA SER A 34 -10.54 -4.02 4.65
C SER A 34 -10.23 -2.79 5.51
N ARG A 35 -9.95 -1.64 4.90
CA ARG A 35 -9.58 -0.41 5.63
C ARG A 35 -10.81 0.29 6.22
N VAL A 36 -10.79 0.50 7.54
CA VAL A 36 -11.85 1.21 8.27
C VAL A 36 -12.00 2.64 7.73
N ALA A 37 -13.25 3.09 7.54
CA ALA A 37 -13.60 4.41 6.99
C ALA A 37 -13.04 4.75 5.59
N ARG A 38 -12.42 3.78 4.90
CA ARG A 38 -11.87 3.89 3.53
C ARG A 38 -12.08 2.58 2.78
N ARG A 39 -13.35 2.21 2.57
CA ARG A 39 -13.69 0.91 1.99
C ARG A 39 -13.23 0.72 0.55
N GLU A 40 -13.07 1.80 -0.20
CA GLU A 40 -12.56 1.77 -1.59
C GLU A 40 -11.03 1.67 -1.68
N TYR A 41 -10.30 1.73 -0.55
CA TYR A 41 -8.85 1.59 -0.56
C TYR A 41 -8.43 0.12 -0.68
N GLY A 42 -7.44 -0.13 -1.55
CA GLY A 42 -6.80 -1.43 -1.72
C GLY A 42 -6.92 -1.95 -3.14
N SER A 43 -6.90 -3.27 -3.29
CA SER A 43 -7.02 -3.95 -4.57
C SER A 43 -7.98 -5.14 -4.52
N LEU A 44 -8.42 -5.56 -5.70
CA LEU A 44 -9.19 -6.79 -5.90
C LEU A 44 -8.31 -8.04 -6.03
N LEU A 45 -6.98 -7.90 -6.00
CA LEU A 45 -6.05 -9.02 -6.26
C LEU A 45 -6.27 -10.19 -5.29
N SER A 46 -6.58 -9.91 -4.02
CA SER A 46 -6.90 -10.95 -3.05
C SER A 46 -8.12 -11.79 -3.44
N ARG A 47 -9.09 -11.23 -4.18
CA ARG A 47 -10.26 -11.98 -4.69
C ARG A 47 -9.91 -12.79 -5.93
N LEU A 48 -8.90 -12.38 -6.68
CA LEU A 48 -8.43 -13.01 -7.93
C LEU A 48 -7.37 -14.11 -7.69
N THR A 49 -6.77 -14.14 -6.51
CA THR A 49 -5.76 -15.15 -6.14
C THR A 49 -6.42 -16.52 -6.06
N ASP A 50 -5.77 -17.55 -6.60
CA ASP A 50 -6.25 -18.93 -6.64
C ASP A 50 -7.57 -19.15 -7.40
N GLN A 51 -7.96 -18.20 -8.26
CA GLN A 51 -9.00 -18.46 -9.25
C GLN A 51 -8.47 -19.43 -10.33
N PRO A 52 -9.30 -20.39 -10.80
CA PRO A 52 -8.93 -21.30 -11.88
C PRO A 52 -8.62 -20.60 -13.20
#